data_AF-A6GJ87-F1
#
_entry.id   AF-A6GJ87-F1
#
_cell.length_a   1.000
_cell.length_b   1.000
_cell.length_c   1.000
_cell.angle_alpha   90.00
_cell.angle_beta   90.00
_cell.angle_gamma   90.00
#
_symmetry.space_group_name_H-M   'P 1'
#
loop_
_entity.id
_entity.type
_entity.pdbx_description
1 polymer ?
#
loop_
_entity_poly.entity_id
_entity_poly.type
_entity_poly.pdbx_seq_one_letter_code
_entity_poly.pdbx_strand_id
1 'polypeptide(L)'
;MAIFFPRPATPPEAEVRPEPATASRTHEQPEPEALPATPVETPSAELPSDAPEPEPKPEPEPEPQLAPAPAEPSSPAPTPKDAPAKPSPPAPSRCPDLAAEAQLLATIHTQLRDDDARAALDTIQTWRRDCEQPALSQEVLGAELLALCALGRESKATQRARSFHRRWPSSTLEARLANTCVGSVFTPDVDAAP
;
A
#
# COMPACT_ATOMS: atom_id res chain seq x y z
N MET A 1 26.18 -51.55 23.44
CA MET A 1 26.37 -50.09 23.42
C MET A 1 24.98 -49.45 23.48
N ALA A 2 24.59 -48.91 24.63
CA ALA A 2 23.29 -48.25 24.79
C ALA A 2 23.45 -46.75 24.50
N ILE A 3 22.65 -46.23 23.57
CA ILE A 3 22.67 -44.82 23.16
C ILE A 3 21.79 -44.05 24.16
N PHE A 4 22.43 -43.19 24.94
CA PHE A 4 21.78 -42.34 25.94
C PHE A 4 21.35 -41.03 25.27
N PHE A 5 20.05 -40.85 25.04
CA PHE A 5 19.50 -39.61 24.54
C PHE A 5 19.20 -38.66 25.71
N PRO A 6 19.81 -37.45 25.77
CA PRO A 6 19.49 -36.47 26.80
C PRO A 6 18.05 -35.97 26.62
N ARG A 7 17.29 -35.91 27.72
CA ARG A 7 15.94 -35.33 27.74
C ARG A 7 16.02 -33.82 27.46
N PRO A 8 15.09 -33.24 26.68
CA PRO A 8 15.00 -31.80 26.50
C PRO A 8 14.64 -31.12 27.83
N ALA A 9 15.30 -29.99 28.09
CA ALA A 9 15.03 -29.16 29.25
C ALA A 9 13.61 -28.56 29.15
N THR A 10 12.82 -28.76 30.19
CA THR A 10 11.51 -28.14 30.36
C THR A 10 11.67 -26.61 30.44
N PRO A 11 10.91 -25.81 29.68
CA PRO A 11 10.90 -24.36 29.87
C PRO A 11 10.28 -24.02 31.24
N PRO A 12 10.73 -22.93 31.89
CA PRO A 12 10.13 -22.48 33.14
C PRO A 12 8.66 -22.13 32.90
N GLU A 13 7.80 -22.73 33.73
CA GLU A 13 6.38 -22.47 33.85
C GLU A 13 6.18 -20.97 34.09
N ALA A 14 5.65 -20.27 33.10
CA ALA A 14 5.33 -18.86 33.20
C ALA A 14 4.20 -18.71 34.22
N GLU A 15 4.57 -18.21 35.40
CA GLU A 15 3.71 -17.83 36.51
C GLU A 15 2.53 -17.01 35.98
N VAL A 16 1.34 -17.63 36.00
CA VAL A 16 0.06 -17.01 35.65
C VAL A 16 -0.21 -15.93 36.71
N ARG A 17 0.14 -14.69 36.35
CA ARG A 17 -0.19 -13.52 37.16
C ARG A 17 -1.70 -13.29 37.09
N PRO A 18 -2.42 -13.26 38.24
CA PRO A 18 -3.85 -12.99 38.25
C PRO A 18 -4.13 -11.56 37.77
N GLU A 19 -5.20 -11.42 36.99
CA GLU A 19 -5.74 -10.15 36.52
C GLU A 19 -6.02 -9.21 37.71
N PRO A 20 -5.55 -7.94 37.69
CA PRO A 20 -6.10 -6.94 38.58
C PRO A 20 -7.49 -6.56 38.08
N ALA A 21 -8.44 -6.79 38.97
CA ALA A 21 -9.82 -6.34 38.97
C ALA A 21 -10.03 -4.98 38.28
N THR A 22 -11.11 -4.94 37.49
CA THR A 22 -12.02 -3.80 37.28
C THR A 22 -11.77 -2.60 38.19
N ALA A 23 -10.90 -1.69 37.78
CA ALA A 23 -10.90 -0.32 38.26
C ALA A 23 -11.76 0.48 37.29
N SER A 24 -12.99 0.76 37.72
CA SER A 24 -13.82 1.83 37.21
C SER A 24 -13.02 3.13 37.23
N ARG A 25 -12.37 3.44 36.11
CA ARG A 25 -11.72 4.74 35.92
C ARG A 25 -12.82 5.72 35.55
N THR A 26 -13.49 6.23 36.58
CA THR A 26 -14.07 7.58 36.57
C THR A 26 -12.89 8.53 36.35
N HIS A 27 -12.47 8.71 35.10
CA HIS A 27 -11.66 9.86 34.71
C HIS A 27 -12.64 10.94 34.29
N GLU A 28 -13.07 11.68 35.31
CA GLU A 28 -13.04 13.14 35.32
C GLU A 28 -12.52 13.71 33.99
N GLN A 29 -13.48 14.01 33.12
CA GLN A 29 -13.26 14.82 31.93
C GLN A 29 -12.77 16.18 32.44
N PRO A 30 -11.53 16.60 32.15
CA PRO A 30 -11.11 17.95 32.50
C PRO A 30 -12.08 18.91 31.82
N GLU A 31 -12.75 19.72 32.64
CA GLU A 31 -13.51 20.87 32.19
C GLU A 31 -12.57 21.70 31.29
N PRO A 32 -12.94 21.97 30.03
CA PRO A 32 -12.09 22.75 29.15
C PRO A 32 -12.01 24.17 29.73
N GLU A 33 -10.90 24.48 30.41
CA GLU A 33 -10.51 25.85 30.71
C GLU A 33 -10.52 26.61 29.39
N ALA A 34 -11.49 27.53 29.28
CA ALA A 34 -11.64 28.43 28.17
C ALA A 34 -10.36 29.29 28.09
N LEU A 35 -9.48 28.93 27.16
CA LEU A 35 -8.35 29.77 26.82
C LEU A 35 -8.88 31.14 26.34
N PRO A 36 -8.32 32.26 26.84
CA PRO A 36 -8.68 33.58 26.36
C PRO A 36 -8.36 33.68 24.87
N ALA A 37 -9.35 34.10 24.10
CA ALA A 37 -9.20 34.45 22.69
C ALA A 37 -8.18 35.59 22.58
N THR A 38 -6.97 35.28 22.13
CA THR A 38 -6.04 36.31 21.66
C THR A 38 -6.52 36.79 20.28
N PRO A 39 -6.55 38.12 20.07
CA PRO A 39 -7.00 38.71 18.82
C PRO A 39 -6.05 38.39 17.67
N VAL A 40 -6.68 38.19 16.52
CA VAL A 40 -6.12 37.98 15.19
C VAL A 40 -5.19 39.13 14.81
N GLU A 41 -3.89 38.85 14.70
CA GLU A 41 -2.98 39.66 13.87
C GLU A 41 -2.92 39.03 12.49
N THR A 42 -3.63 39.63 11.55
CA THR A 42 -3.48 39.43 10.10
C THR A 42 -2.17 40.06 9.63
N PRO A 43 -1.16 39.29 9.19
CA PRO A 43 -0.11 39.84 8.35
C PRO A 43 -0.71 40.16 6.98
N SER A 44 -0.93 41.47 6.79
CA SER A 44 -1.27 42.10 5.53
C SER A 44 -0.03 42.20 4.65
N ALA A 45 -0.18 41.79 3.39
CA ALA A 45 0.57 42.22 2.20
C ALA A 45 2.11 42.11 2.18
N GLU A 46 2.64 41.27 1.28
CA GLU A 46 3.21 41.78 0.02
C GLU A 46 3.46 40.61 -0.94
N LEU A 47 2.74 40.58 -2.06
CA LEU A 47 3.02 39.69 -3.19
C LEU A 47 3.92 40.45 -4.17
N PRO A 48 5.18 40.03 -4.41
CA PRO A 48 5.85 40.38 -5.64
C PRO A 48 5.15 39.64 -6.79
N SER A 49 4.34 40.39 -7.54
CA SER A 49 3.74 39.99 -8.80
C SER A 49 4.78 40.07 -9.90
N ASP A 50 5.65 39.07 -9.99
CA ASP A 50 6.46 38.84 -11.20
C ASP A 50 5.69 37.83 -12.07
N ALA A 51 4.94 38.38 -13.02
CA ALA A 51 4.19 37.60 -14.00
C ALA A 51 5.17 37.11 -15.08
N PRO A 52 5.44 35.80 -15.21
CA PRO A 52 6.25 35.30 -16.30
C PRO A 52 5.55 35.56 -17.64
N GLU A 53 6.34 36.10 -18.57
CA GLU A 53 6.00 36.33 -19.97
C GLU A 53 5.46 35.04 -20.63
N PRO A 54 4.36 35.09 -21.39
CA PRO A 54 3.71 33.90 -21.93
C PRO A 54 4.62 33.19 -22.93
N GLU A 55 4.95 31.92 -22.64
CA GLU A 55 5.67 31.05 -23.55
C GLU A 55 4.87 30.82 -24.86
N PRO A 56 5.56 30.72 -26.00
CA PRO A 56 4.95 30.58 -27.32
C PRO A 56 4.11 29.30 -27.42
N LYS A 57 2.88 29.48 -27.91
CA LYS A 57 1.90 28.43 -28.19
C LYS A 57 2.49 27.39 -29.16
N PRO A 58 2.58 26.10 -28.79
CA PRO A 58 3.08 25.07 -29.68
C PRO A 58 2.20 24.93 -30.92
N GLU A 59 2.86 24.87 -32.07
CA GLU A 59 2.29 24.66 -33.40
C GLU A 59 1.58 23.29 -33.43
N PRO A 60 0.39 23.17 -34.05
CA PRO A 60 -0.38 21.94 -34.05
C PRO A 60 0.38 20.79 -34.72
N GLU A 61 0.59 19.73 -33.94
CA GLU A 61 1.18 18.47 -34.39
C GLU A 61 0.24 17.78 -35.41
N PRO A 62 0.75 17.26 -36.54
CA PRO A 62 -0.07 16.69 -37.60
C PRO A 62 -0.86 15.47 -37.13
N GLU A 63 -2.15 15.45 -37.46
CA GLU A 63 -3.07 14.37 -37.10
C GLU A 63 -2.60 13.01 -37.66
N PRO A 64 -2.56 11.94 -36.84
CA PRO A 64 -2.20 10.61 -37.30
C PRO A 64 -3.22 10.09 -38.31
N GLN A 65 -2.76 9.82 -39.54
CA GLN A 65 -3.56 9.12 -40.53
C GLN A 65 -3.91 7.71 -40.01
N LEU A 66 -5.21 7.44 -39.89
CA LEU A 66 -5.75 6.15 -39.49
C LEU A 66 -5.32 5.07 -40.48
N ALA A 67 -4.47 4.14 -40.02
CA ALA A 67 -4.14 2.94 -40.76
C ALA A 67 -5.39 2.05 -40.92
N PRO A 68 -5.55 1.36 -42.07
CA PRO A 68 -6.71 0.54 -42.37
C PRO A 68 -6.89 -0.61 -41.35
N ALA A 69 -8.16 -0.91 -41.06
CA ALA A 69 -8.58 -1.91 -40.09
C ALA A 69 -7.94 -3.29 -40.37
N PRO A 70 -7.33 -3.94 -39.36
CA PRO A 70 -6.85 -5.31 -39.47
C PRO A 70 -7.97 -6.28 -39.81
N ALA A 71 -7.76 -7.09 -40.85
CA ALA A 71 -8.68 -8.16 -41.24
C ALA A 71 -8.91 -9.15 -40.09
N GLU A 72 -10.16 -9.57 -39.93
CA GLU A 72 -10.60 -10.47 -38.88
C GLU A 72 -9.85 -11.82 -38.95
N PRO A 73 -9.23 -12.29 -37.86
CA PRO A 73 -8.57 -13.58 -37.84
C PRO A 73 -9.61 -14.70 -37.94
N SER A 74 -9.48 -15.53 -38.98
CA SER A 74 -10.23 -16.78 -39.12
C SER A 74 -10.01 -17.68 -37.91
N SER A 75 -11.10 -18.11 -37.28
CA SER A 75 -11.07 -19.07 -36.17
C SER A 75 -10.38 -20.36 -36.59
N PRO A 76 -9.26 -20.77 -35.95
CA PRO A 76 -8.66 -22.05 -36.21
C PRO A 76 -9.56 -23.19 -35.72
N ALA A 77 -9.63 -24.26 -36.51
CA ALA A 77 -10.38 -25.46 -36.18
C ALA A 77 -9.88 -26.09 -34.86
N PRO A 78 -10.77 -26.68 -34.04
CA PRO A 78 -10.40 -27.29 -32.77
C PRO A 78 -9.48 -28.50 -33.01
N THR A 79 -8.23 -28.43 -32.56
CA THR A 79 -7.31 -29.56 -32.56
C THR A 79 -7.65 -30.58 -31.47
N PRO A 80 -7.28 -31.86 -31.66
CA PRO A 80 -7.54 -32.94 -30.71
C PRO A 80 -6.92 -32.65 -29.33
N LYS A 81 -7.70 -32.96 -28.30
CA LYS A 81 -7.36 -32.76 -26.89
C LYS A 81 -6.22 -33.71 -26.49
N ASP A 82 -4.99 -33.19 -26.47
CA ASP A 82 -3.80 -33.89 -25.98
C ASP A 82 -4.00 -34.39 -24.54
N ALA A 83 -3.50 -35.59 -24.29
CA ALA A 83 -3.52 -36.24 -22.98
C ALA A 83 -2.77 -35.37 -21.94
N PRO A 84 -3.24 -35.32 -20.68
CA PRO A 84 -2.64 -34.47 -19.65
C PRO A 84 -1.18 -34.87 -19.41
N ALA A 85 -0.26 -33.99 -19.81
CA ALA A 85 1.15 -34.11 -19.47
C ALA A 85 1.33 -34.07 -17.95
N LYS A 86 2.18 -34.94 -17.40
CA LYS A 86 2.56 -34.89 -15.98
C LYS A 86 3.07 -33.48 -15.65
N PRO A 87 2.58 -32.84 -14.58
CA PRO A 87 3.04 -31.51 -14.20
C PRO A 87 4.54 -31.56 -13.89
N SER A 88 5.32 -30.75 -14.60
CA SER A 88 6.72 -30.51 -14.26
C SER A 88 6.81 -29.84 -12.89
N PRO A 89 7.81 -30.18 -12.06
CA PRO A 89 8.00 -29.50 -10.78
C PRO A 89 8.16 -27.99 -10.99
N PRO A 90 7.55 -27.15 -10.13
CA PRO A 90 7.63 -25.70 -10.26
C PRO A 90 9.08 -25.25 -10.16
N ALA A 91 9.47 -24.30 -11.01
CA ALA A 91 10.77 -23.65 -10.92
C ALA A 91 10.94 -23.02 -9.52
N PRO A 92 12.15 -23.02 -8.94
CA PRO A 92 12.37 -22.39 -7.64
C PRO A 92 12.00 -20.90 -7.71
N SER A 93 11.10 -20.49 -6.82
CA SER A 93 10.72 -19.09 -6.67
C SER A 93 11.94 -18.27 -6.24
N ARG A 94 12.16 -17.13 -6.88
CA ARG A 94 13.22 -16.18 -6.49
C ARG A 94 12.87 -15.36 -5.25
N CYS A 95 11.61 -15.43 -4.82
CA CYS A 95 11.13 -14.70 -3.67
C CYS A 95 11.57 -15.36 -2.36
N PRO A 96 11.80 -14.55 -1.30
CA PRO A 96 11.97 -15.07 0.05
C PRO A 96 10.78 -15.94 0.46
N ASP A 97 10.98 -16.78 1.48
CA ASP A 97 9.86 -17.49 2.09
C ASP A 97 8.89 -16.51 2.81
N LEU A 98 7.72 -17.02 3.16
CA LEU A 98 6.67 -16.23 3.81
C LEU A 98 7.12 -15.60 5.14
N ALA A 99 8.01 -16.26 5.89
CA ALA A 99 8.49 -15.75 7.17
C ALA A 99 9.41 -14.54 6.97
N ALA A 100 10.30 -14.60 5.97
CA ALA A 100 11.14 -13.48 5.56
C ALA A 100 10.31 -12.31 5.02
N GLU A 101 9.25 -12.59 4.25
CA GLU A 101 8.34 -11.55 3.76
C GLU A 101 7.57 -10.86 4.90
N ALA A 102 7.09 -11.61 5.89
CA ALA A 102 6.45 -11.06 7.07
C ALA A 102 7.40 -10.16 7.90
N GLN A 103 8.67 -10.55 8.03
CA GLN A 103 9.69 -9.73 8.69
C GLN A 103 9.94 -8.42 7.94
N LEU A 104 10.07 -8.46 6.61
CA LEU A 104 10.19 -7.27 5.77
C LEU A 104 9.02 -6.31 6.00
N LEU A 105 7.79 -6.83 6.02
CA LEU A 105 6.59 -6.02 6.25
C LEU A 105 6.58 -5.39 7.65
N ALA A 106 7.04 -6.12 8.68
CA ALA A 106 7.19 -5.57 10.03
C ALA A 106 8.22 -4.42 10.09
N THR A 107 9.33 -4.54 9.35
CA THR A 107 10.32 -3.46 9.20
C THR A 107 9.70 -2.22 8.54
N ILE A 108 8.98 -2.41 7.43
CA ILE A 108 8.29 -1.33 6.71
C ILE A 108 7.29 -0.61 7.64
N HIS A 109 6.50 -1.36 8.41
CA HIS A 109 5.56 -0.75 9.35
C HIS A 109 6.24 0.01 10.48
N THR A 110 7.43 -0.43 10.91
CA THR A 110 8.21 0.30 11.91
C THR A 110 8.74 1.60 11.34
N GLN A 111 9.32 1.58 10.14
CA GLN A 111 9.76 2.79 9.43
C GLN A 111 8.63 3.79 9.24
N LEU A 112 7.43 3.33 8.85
CA LEU A 112 6.26 4.20 8.71
C LEU A 112 5.78 4.79 10.05
N ARG A 113 5.92 4.05 11.16
CA ARG A 113 5.56 4.54 12.50
C ARG A 113 6.54 5.58 13.01
N ASP A 114 7.81 5.45 12.61
CA ASP A 114 8.90 6.36 12.99
C ASP A 114 9.01 7.56 12.02
N ASP A 115 7.96 7.82 11.23
CA ASP A 115 7.88 8.85 10.18
C ASP A 115 8.96 8.77 9.09
N ASP A 116 9.66 7.64 8.96
CA ASP A 116 10.65 7.37 7.92
C ASP A 116 10.00 6.73 6.68
N ALA A 117 9.08 7.47 6.07
CA ALA A 117 8.38 7.02 4.87
C ALA A 117 9.32 6.82 3.66
N ARG A 118 10.48 7.47 3.65
CA ARG A 118 11.47 7.33 2.58
C ARG A 118 12.18 5.98 2.66
N ALA A 119 12.66 5.59 3.84
CA ALA A 119 13.26 4.27 4.03
C ALA A 119 12.26 3.13 3.81
N ALA A 120 11.01 3.31 4.23
CA ALA A 120 9.92 2.37 3.92
C ALA A 120 9.77 2.15 2.40
N LEU A 121 9.69 3.25 1.64
CA LEU A 121 9.53 3.17 0.19
C LEU A 121 10.74 2.55 -0.52
N ASP A 122 11.96 2.85 -0.07
CA ASP A 122 13.19 2.29 -0.64
C ASP A 122 13.32 0.78 -0.35
N THR A 123 12.90 0.34 0.85
CA THR A 123 12.83 -1.07 1.23
C THR A 123 11.87 -1.83 0.31
N ILE A 124 10.67 -1.29 0.09
CA ILE A 124 9.67 -1.88 -0.81
C ILE A 124 10.20 -1.98 -2.25
N GLN A 125 10.83 -0.92 -2.77
CA GLN A 125 11.35 -0.91 -4.13
C GLN A 125 12.48 -1.90 -4.34
N THR A 126 13.36 -2.06 -3.35
CA THR A 126 14.44 -3.06 -3.41
C THR A 126 13.86 -4.46 -3.48
N TRP A 127 12.96 -4.78 -2.54
CA TRP A 127 12.34 -6.09 -2.51
C TRP A 127 11.53 -6.42 -3.78
N ARG A 128 10.83 -5.44 -4.37
CA ARG A 128 10.10 -5.64 -5.64
C ARG A 128 11.00 -5.91 -6.85
N ARG A 129 12.26 -5.50 -6.81
CA ARG A 129 13.23 -5.85 -7.87
C ARG A 129 13.70 -7.30 -7.73
N ASP A 130 13.81 -7.77 -6.50
CA ASP A 130 14.34 -9.10 -6.19
C ASP A 130 13.26 -10.19 -6.22
N CYS A 131 11.99 -9.82 -5.97
CA CYS A 131 10.85 -10.72 -5.93
C CYS A 131 9.76 -10.34 -6.95
N GLU A 132 9.57 -11.20 -7.94
CA GLU A 132 8.61 -11.00 -9.04
C GLU A 132 7.16 -11.28 -8.63
N GLN A 133 6.94 -12.25 -7.74
CA GLN A 133 5.62 -12.69 -7.28
C GLN A 133 5.59 -12.91 -5.77
N PRO A 134 5.38 -11.84 -5.00
CA PRO A 134 5.34 -11.94 -3.56
C PRO A 134 4.04 -12.52 -3.00
N ALA A 135 4.13 -13.25 -1.87
CA ALA A 135 2.95 -13.86 -1.25
C ALA A 135 2.06 -12.82 -0.54
N LEU A 136 2.66 -11.76 0.03
CA LEU A 136 2.02 -10.62 0.70
C LEU A 136 1.97 -9.38 -0.21
N SER A 137 1.71 -9.60 -1.49
CA SER A 137 1.66 -8.54 -2.52
C SER A 137 0.67 -7.41 -2.19
N GLN A 138 -0.45 -7.75 -1.54
CA GLN A 138 -1.51 -6.81 -1.20
C GLN A 138 -1.08 -5.88 -0.06
N GLU A 139 -0.48 -6.45 0.99
CA GLU A 139 0.03 -5.76 2.16
C GLU A 139 1.19 -4.84 1.80
N VAL A 140 2.12 -5.31 0.97
CA VAL A 140 3.25 -4.49 0.52
C VAL A 140 2.77 -3.34 -0.37
N LEU A 141 1.80 -3.56 -1.27
CA LEU A 141 1.26 -2.45 -2.06
C LEU A 141 0.48 -1.45 -1.18
N GLY A 142 -0.24 -1.93 -0.17
CA GLY A 142 -0.87 -1.07 0.84
C GLY A 142 0.15 -0.20 1.58
N ALA A 143 1.28 -0.79 2.00
CA ALA A 143 2.36 -0.04 2.63
C ALA A 143 3.05 0.95 1.67
N GLU A 144 3.19 0.61 0.37
CA GLU A 144 3.69 1.53 -0.66
C GLU A 144 2.80 2.77 -0.76
N LEU A 145 1.47 2.60 -0.73
CA LEU A 145 0.50 3.70 -0.77
C LEU A 145 0.64 4.61 0.47
N LEU A 146 0.75 4.03 1.66
CA LEU A 146 0.95 4.78 2.90
C LEU A 146 2.25 5.60 2.85
N ALA A 147 3.35 4.98 2.42
CA ALA A 147 4.64 5.66 2.26
C ALA A 147 4.56 6.82 1.24
N LEU A 148 3.90 6.61 0.10
CA LEU A 148 3.71 7.65 -0.91
C LEU A 148 2.86 8.81 -0.38
N CYS A 149 1.79 8.53 0.37
CA CYS A 149 0.98 9.57 1.02
C CYS A 149 1.80 10.38 2.03
N ALA A 150 2.54 9.72 2.92
CA ALA A 150 3.38 10.38 3.92
C ALA A 150 4.47 11.28 3.30
N LEU A 151 4.96 10.93 2.10
CA LEU A 151 5.92 11.74 1.34
C LEU A 151 5.27 12.87 0.50
N GLY A 152 3.96 13.09 0.59
CA GLY A 152 3.23 14.08 -0.22
C GLY A 152 3.16 13.74 -1.71
N ARG A 153 3.40 12.48 -2.10
CA ARG A 153 3.40 12.02 -3.51
C ARG A 153 2.02 11.52 -3.95
N GLU A 154 1.00 12.34 -3.72
CA GLU A 154 -0.41 11.95 -3.84
C GLU A 154 -0.81 11.49 -5.26
N SER A 155 -0.31 12.14 -6.31
CA SER A 155 -0.58 11.76 -7.70
C SER A 155 -0.11 10.31 -7.99
N LYS A 156 1.10 9.97 -7.52
CA LYS A 156 1.66 8.61 -7.66
C LYS A 156 0.90 7.60 -6.79
N ALA A 157 0.55 7.99 -5.56
CA ALA A 157 -0.27 7.18 -4.67
C ALA A 157 -1.63 6.86 -5.32
N THR A 158 -2.31 7.87 -5.88
CA THR A 158 -3.62 7.73 -6.53
C THR A 158 -3.55 6.79 -7.72
N GLN A 159 -2.54 6.92 -8.59
CA GLN A 159 -2.35 6.02 -9.72
C GLN A 159 -2.16 4.56 -9.27
N ARG A 160 -1.38 4.35 -8.20
CA ARG A 160 -1.16 3.04 -7.60
C ARG A 160 -2.44 2.49 -6.95
N ALA A 161 -3.20 3.33 -6.25
CA ALA A 161 -4.45 2.96 -5.58
C ALA A 161 -5.50 2.50 -6.60
N ARG A 162 -5.62 3.18 -7.74
CA ARG A 162 -6.52 2.73 -8.82
C ARG A 162 -6.13 1.34 -9.35
N SER A 163 -4.84 1.05 -9.42
CA SER A 163 -4.35 -0.25 -9.85
C SER A 163 -4.58 -1.33 -8.78
N PHE A 164 -4.42 -0.97 -7.49
CA PHE A 164 -4.77 -1.82 -6.36
C PHE A 164 -6.26 -2.19 -6.38
N HIS A 165 -7.15 -1.20 -6.44
CA HIS A 165 -8.60 -1.41 -6.43
C HIS A 165 -9.08 -2.27 -7.60
N ARG A 166 -8.58 -2.03 -8.82
CA ARG A 166 -8.91 -2.88 -9.99
C ARG A 166 -8.47 -4.33 -9.81
N ARG A 167 -7.36 -4.57 -9.11
CA ARG A 167 -6.81 -5.92 -8.91
C ARG A 167 -7.46 -6.64 -7.73
N TRP A 168 -7.83 -5.90 -6.68
CA TRP A 168 -8.38 -6.44 -5.44
C TRP A 168 -9.55 -5.59 -4.91
N PRO A 169 -10.69 -5.55 -5.63
CA PRO A 169 -11.81 -4.64 -5.34
C PRO A 169 -12.58 -4.94 -4.05
N SER A 170 -12.20 -6.00 -3.32
CA SER A 170 -12.81 -6.42 -2.06
C SER A 170 -11.76 -6.68 -0.99
N SER A 171 -10.62 -5.99 -1.07
CA SER A 171 -9.57 -6.11 -0.06
C SER A 171 -9.99 -5.49 1.26
N THR A 172 -9.68 -6.17 2.36
CA THR A 172 -9.85 -5.60 3.71
C THR A 172 -8.97 -4.36 3.94
N LEU A 173 -7.89 -4.19 3.16
CA LEU A 173 -7.04 -3.00 3.22
C LEU A 173 -7.72 -1.75 2.66
N GLU A 174 -8.77 -1.87 1.85
CA GLU A 174 -9.46 -0.69 1.30
C GLU A 174 -10.03 0.18 2.41
N ALA A 175 -10.65 -0.42 3.43
CA ALA A 175 -11.17 0.33 4.57
C ALA A 175 -10.07 1.11 5.32
N ARG A 176 -8.85 0.58 5.36
CA ARG A 176 -7.69 1.28 5.94
C ARG A 176 -7.19 2.39 5.02
N LEU A 177 -7.13 2.14 3.72
CA LEU A 177 -6.67 3.11 2.72
C LEU A 177 -7.69 4.24 2.47
N ALA A 178 -8.97 4.02 2.74
CA ALA A 178 -10.04 5.01 2.64
C ALA A 178 -9.78 6.25 3.51
N ASN A 179 -9.06 6.10 4.62
CA ASN A 179 -8.73 7.19 5.54
C ASN A 179 -7.36 7.84 5.27
N THR A 180 -6.84 7.70 4.05
CA THR A 180 -5.51 8.21 3.65
C THR A 180 -5.65 9.19 2.48
N CYS A 181 -4.54 9.73 1.98
CA CYS A 181 -4.54 10.68 0.86
C CYS A 181 -5.18 10.12 -0.44
N VAL A 182 -5.33 8.79 -0.55
CA VAL A 182 -5.93 8.11 -1.71
C VAL A 182 -7.38 7.68 -1.47
N GLY A 183 -8.01 8.13 -0.38
CA GLY A 183 -9.34 7.65 0.04
C GLY A 183 -10.43 7.80 -1.02
N SER A 184 -10.37 8.86 -1.82
CA SER A 184 -11.29 9.14 -2.93
C SER A 184 -11.30 8.07 -4.02
N VAL A 185 -10.28 7.21 -4.10
CA VAL A 185 -10.24 6.10 -5.05
C VAL A 185 -11.12 4.92 -4.61
N PHE A 186 -11.38 4.80 -3.31
CA PHE A 186 -12.08 3.64 -2.72
C PHE A 186 -13.52 3.94 -2.33
N THR A 187 -13.87 5.21 -2.16
CA THR A 187 -15.25 5.62 -1.91
C THR A 187 -16.00 5.65 -3.24
N PRO A 188 -17.05 4.83 -3.45
CA PRO A 188 -17.94 5.04 -4.58
C PRO A 188 -18.55 6.44 -4.46
N ASP A 189 -18.59 7.15 -5.58
CA ASP A 189 -19.17 8.49 -5.66
C ASP A 189 -20.68 8.36 -5.38
N VAL A 190 -21.08 8.53 -4.12
CA VAL A 190 -22.47 8.32 -3.68
C VAL A 190 -23.39 9.41 -4.27
N ASP A 191 -22.82 10.53 -4.70
CA ASP A 191 -23.51 11.66 -5.31
C ASP A 191 -23.66 11.54 -6.84
N ALA A 192 -23.00 10.56 -7.48
CA ALA A 192 -23.24 10.21 -8.88
C ALA A 192 -24.50 9.35 -9.05
N ALA A 193 -25.62 9.79 -8.47
CA ALA A 193 -26.93 9.26 -8.81
C ALA A 193 -27.39 9.86 -10.17
N PRO A 194 -27.91 9.03 -11.09
CA PRO A 194 -28.33 9.48 -12.43
C PRO A 194 -29.53 10.44 -12.41
#